data_AF-A0A9E5BH58-F1
#
_entry.id   AF-A0A9E5BH58-F1
#
_cell.length_a   1.000
_cell.length_b   1.000
_cell.length_c   1.000
_cell.angle_alpha   90.00
_cell.angle_beta   90.00
_cell.angle_gamma   90.00
#
_symmetry.space_group_name_H-M   'P 1'
#
loop_
_entity.id
_entity.type
_entity.pdbx_description
1 polymer ?
#
loop_
_entity_poly.entity_id
_entity_poly.type
_entity_poly.pdbx_seq_one_letter_code
_entity_poly.pdbx_strand_id
1 'polypeptide(L)'
;MRKWPFADPSTASGTSPIHIGGSLDPELILCAYNHGIFPWFNEDQPIKWWCPNPRFVLLPSELRVTDSLKKVMRKKEWKVTIDKDFEG
;
A
#
# COMPACT_ATOMS: atom_id res chain seq x y z
N MET A 1 7.45 16.01 -11.63
CA MET A 1 6.72 14.79 -11.19
C MET A 1 5.61 14.54 -12.19
N ARG A 2 5.46 13.32 -12.74
CA ARG A 2 4.35 13.03 -13.67
C ARG A 2 3.02 13.14 -12.94
N LYS A 3 2.01 13.68 -13.62
CA LYS A 3 0.66 13.82 -13.10
C LYS A 3 -0.07 12.49 -13.27
N TRP A 4 -0.82 12.08 -12.26
CA TRP A 4 -1.76 10.97 -12.39
C TRP A 4 -2.72 11.25 -13.57
N PRO A 5 -2.79 10.36 -14.58
CA PRO A 5 -3.46 10.68 -15.84
C PRO A 5 -4.98 10.44 -15.81
N PHE A 6 -5.52 9.89 -14.72
CA PHE A 6 -6.93 9.53 -14.60
C PHE A 6 -7.67 10.51 -13.65
N ALA A 7 -8.75 10.05 -13.01
CA ALA A 7 -9.59 10.86 -12.14
C ALA A 7 -8.82 11.44 -10.94
N ASP A 8 -9.19 12.65 -10.52
CA ASP A 8 -8.57 13.34 -9.38
C ASP A 8 -8.76 12.53 -8.08
N PRO A 9 -7.69 12.12 -7.39
CA PRO A 9 -7.77 11.34 -6.15
C PRO A 9 -8.54 12.04 -5.02
N SER A 10 -8.60 13.38 -5.02
CA SER A 10 -9.34 14.14 -4.00
C SER A 10 -10.86 13.94 -4.09
N THR A 11 -11.36 13.47 -5.24
CA THR A 11 -12.78 13.19 -5.47
C THR A 11 -13.18 11.75 -5.12
N ALA A 12 -12.25 10.95 -4.59
CA ALA A 12 -12.51 9.57 -4.24
C ALA A 12 -13.61 9.45 -3.18
N SER A 13 -14.64 8.65 -3.47
CA SER A 13 -15.73 8.33 -2.54
C SER A 13 -15.27 7.54 -1.31
N GLY A 14 -14.10 6.90 -1.41
CA GLY A 14 -13.55 5.98 -0.42
C GLY A 14 -14.13 4.56 -0.46
N THR A 15 -15.27 4.36 -1.12
CA THR A 15 -16.01 3.08 -1.18
C THR A 15 -15.99 2.42 -2.55
N SER A 16 -15.52 3.12 -3.58
CA SER A 16 -15.36 2.62 -4.94
C SER A 16 -13.95 2.88 -5.47
N PRO A 17 -13.45 2.08 -6.43
CA PRO A 17 -12.25 2.42 -7.17
C PRO A 17 -12.37 3.80 -7.83
N ILE A 18 -11.26 4.53 -7.90
CA ILE A 18 -11.17 5.82 -8.61
C ILE A 18 -10.90 5.65 -10.11
N HIS A 19 -10.38 4.49 -10.49
CA HIS A 19 -10.15 4.11 -11.88
C HIS A 19 -10.17 2.59 -12.02
N ILE A 20 -10.62 2.11 -13.19
CA ILE A 20 -10.65 0.69 -13.55
C ILE A 20 -9.94 0.54 -14.90
N GLY A 21 -8.98 -0.37 -14.99
CA GLY A 21 -8.14 -0.60 -16.16
C GLY A 21 -6.74 0.00 -16.03
N GLY A 22 -6.06 0.17 -17.16
CA GLY A 22 -4.66 0.57 -17.24
C GLY A 22 -3.69 -0.61 -17.20
N SER A 23 -2.47 -0.37 -16.72
CA SER A 23 -1.36 -1.32 -16.68
C SER A 23 -0.65 -1.31 -15.33
N LEU A 24 0.09 -2.38 -15.02
CA LEU A 24 1.00 -2.43 -13.87
C LEU A 24 2.45 -2.15 -14.27
N ASP A 25 2.66 -1.16 -15.14
CA ASP A 25 4.02 -0.72 -15.47
C ASP A 25 4.63 0.09 -14.30
N PRO A 26 5.96 0.00 -14.08
CA PRO A 26 6.61 0.66 -12.94
C PRO A 26 6.38 2.17 -12.89
N GLU A 27 6.33 2.85 -14.04
CA GLU A 27 6.16 4.29 -14.10
C GLU A 27 4.78 4.72 -13.60
N LEU A 28 3.72 4.02 -14.01
CA LEU A 28 2.36 4.28 -13.55
C LEU A 28 2.18 3.92 -12.07
N ILE A 29 2.78 2.81 -11.62
CA ILE A 29 2.75 2.42 -10.20
C ILE A 29 3.39 3.51 -9.33
N LEU A 30 4.61 3.94 -9.66
CA LEU A 30 5.28 5.02 -8.92
C LEU A 30 4.49 6.33 -8.95
N CYS A 31 3.87 6.65 -10.09
CA CYS A 31 2.98 7.81 -10.20
C CYS A 31 1.77 7.67 -9.27
N ALA A 32 1.12 6.51 -9.23
CA ALA A 32 -0.04 6.24 -8.39
C ALA A 32 0.29 6.41 -6.90
N TYR A 33 1.36 5.75 -6.43
CA TYR A 33 1.78 5.83 -5.02
C TYR A 33 2.10 7.26 -4.59
N ASN A 34 2.75 8.06 -5.44
CA ASN A 34 3.03 9.47 -5.16
C ASN A 34 1.77 10.33 -5.02
N HIS A 35 0.62 9.88 -5.51
CA HIS A 35 -0.67 10.55 -5.39
C HIS A 35 -1.61 9.88 -4.35
N GLY A 36 -1.10 8.94 -3.54
CA GLY A 36 -1.89 8.23 -2.53
C GLY A 36 -2.77 7.10 -3.09
N ILE A 37 -2.55 6.71 -4.35
CA ILE A 37 -3.33 5.72 -5.09
C ILE A 37 -2.59 4.38 -5.08
N PHE A 38 -3.31 3.27 -4.95
CA PHE A 38 -2.73 1.93 -5.06
C PHE A 38 -3.62 0.99 -5.86
N PRO A 39 -3.03 0.02 -6.59
CA PRO A 39 -3.80 -1.01 -7.27
C PRO A 39 -4.22 -2.10 -6.28
N TRP A 40 -5.47 -2.54 -6.34
CA TRP A 40 -5.95 -3.69 -5.57
C TRP A 40 -7.15 -4.36 -6.24
N PHE A 41 -6.97 -5.60 -6.69
CA PHE A 41 -7.93 -6.35 -7.49
C PHE A 41 -7.66 -7.87 -7.36
N ASN A 42 -8.63 -8.70 -7.73
CA ASN A 42 -8.47 -10.16 -7.80
C ASN A 42 -7.97 -10.56 -9.20
N GLU A 43 -7.36 -11.74 -9.35
CA GLU A 43 -6.77 -12.22 -10.62
C GLU A 43 -7.73 -12.15 -11.82
N ASP A 44 -9.00 -12.52 -11.64
CA ASP A 44 -10.02 -12.50 -12.69
C ASP A 44 -10.72 -11.13 -12.88
N GLN A 45 -10.21 -10.08 -12.27
CA GLN A 45 -10.78 -8.74 -12.34
C GLN A 45 -9.86 -7.76 -13.07
N PRO A 46 -10.42 -6.75 -13.77
CA PRO A 46 -9.60 -5.66 -14.26
C PRO A 46 -8.89 -4.96 -13.10
N ILE A 47 -7.74 -4.35 -13.38
CA ILE A 47 -7.00 -3.54 -12.40
C ILE A 47 -7.94 -2.47 -11.83
N LYS A 48 -8.00 -2.38 -10.51
CA LYS A 48 -8.76 -1.34 -9.79
C LYS A 48 -7.78 -0.48 -9.00
N TRP A 49 -7.88 0.82 -9.17
CA TRP A 49 -7.05 1.80 -8.47
C TRP A 49 -7.87 2.46 -7.37
N TRP A 50 -7.32 2.51 -6.16
CA TRP A 50 -8.03 2.95 -4.95
C TRP A 50 -7.36 4.15 -4.30
N CYS A 51 -8.18 5.04 -3.75
CA CYS A 51 -7.76 6.15 -2.89
C CYS A 51 -8.79 6.31 -1.74
N PRO A 52 -8.75 5.44 -0.72
CA PRO A 52 -9.74 5.42 0.34
C PRO A 52 -9.68 6.71 1.18
N ASN A 53 -10.86 7.19 1.58
CA ASN A 53 -11.03 8.32 2.47
C ASN A 53 -12.11 7.95 3.52
N PRO A 54 -11.75 7.80 4.81
CA PRO A 54 -10.43 8.04 5.40
C PRO A 54 -9.38 7.00 5.01
N ARG A 55 -8.11 7.41 5.00
CA ARG A 55 -6.95 6.52 4.76
C ARG A 55 -6.42 5.97 6.08
N PHE A 56 -6.26 4.65 6.17
CA PHE A 56 -5.56 4.06 7.30
C PHE A 56 -4.06 4.40 7.25
N VAL A 57 -3.54 4.92 8.36
CA VAL A 57 -2.12 5.19 8.60
C VAL A 57 -1.74 4.64 9.97
N LEU A 58 -0.52 4.11 10.10
CA LEU A 58 0.06 3.72 11.37
C LEU A 58 1.28 4.60 11.63
N LEU A 59 1.18 5.47 12.62
CA LEU A 59 2.33 6.25 13.04
C LEU A 59 3.32 5.33 13.79
N PRO A 60 4.62 5.33 13.47
CA PRO A 60 5.59 4.46 14.13
C PRO A 60 5.60 4.61 15.66
N SER A 61 5.37 5.82 16.17
CA SER A 61 5.26 6.12 17.60
C SER A 61 4.02 5.54 18.27
N GLU A 62 2.98 5.22 17.49
CA GLU A 62 1.70 4.67 17.98
C GLU A 62 1.65 3.15 17.87
N LEU A 63 2.71 2.51 17.37
CA LEU A 63 2.80 1.06 17.30
C LEU A 63 2.71 0.45 18.71
N ARG A 64 1.61 -0.25 18.97
CA ARG A 64 1.41 -0.99 20.21
C ARG A 64 2.19 -2.30 20.19
N VAL A 65 3.31 -2.34 20.93
CA VAL A 65 4.07 -3.59 21.17
C VAL A 65 3.61 -4.23 22.47
N THR A 66 2.89 -5.34 22.37
CA THR A 66 2.36 -6.09 23.53
C THR A 66 3.48 -6.80 24.31
N ASP A 67 3.23 -7.15 25.58
CA ASP A 67 4.23 -7.82 26.41
C ASP A 67 4.58 -9.23 25.93
N SER A 68 3.62 -9.94 25.32
CA SER A 68 3.86 -11.20 24.64
C SER A 68 4.80 -11.04 23.44
N LEU A 69 4.58 -10.00 22.61
CA LEU A 69 5.47 -9.69 21.49
C LEU A 69 6.88 -9.31 21.98
N LYS A 70 6.98 -8.48 23.03
CA LYS A 70 8.28 -8.14 23.65
C LYS A 70 9.01 -9.38 24.15
N LYS A 71 8.31 -10.37 24.73
CA LYS A 71 8.90 -11.65 25.16
C LYS A 71 9.48 -12.42 23.96
N VAL A 72 8.73 -12.51 22.86
CA VAL A 72 9.19 -13.17 21.62
C VAL A 72 10.42 -12.46 21.04
N MET A 73 10.41 -11.12 21.00
CA MET A 73 11.53 -10.34 20.47
C MET A 73 12.83 -10.54 21.26
N ARG A 74 12.75 -10.72 22.58
CA ARG A 74 13.92 -10.95 23.44
C ARG A 74 14.61 -12.29 23.19
N LYS A 75 13.89 -13.31 22.70
CA LYS A 75 14.47 -14.64 22.44
C LYS A 75 15.51 -14.61 21.30
N LYS A 76 15.37 -13.68 20.35
CA LYS A 76 16.27 -13.51 19.19
C LYS A 76 16.52 -14.81 18.39
N GLU A 77 15.54 -15.70 18.36
CA GLU A 77 15.57 -16.96 17.58
C GLU A 77 15.35 -16.71 16.06
N TRP A 78 15.49 -15.46 15.62
CA TRP A 78 15.23 -15.01 14.26
C TRP A 78 16.17 -13.87 13.88
N LYS A 79 16.37 -13.70 12.57
CA LYS A 79 17.15 -12.62 11.99
C LYS A 79 16.26 -11.74 11.12
N VAL A 80 16.32 -10.43 11.33
CA VAL A 80 15.70 -9.46 10.42
C VAL A 80 16.78 -8.94 9.47
N THR A 81 16.45 -8.94 8.18
CA THR A 81 17.26 -8.36 7.10
C THR A 81 16.37 -7.48 6.25
N ILE A 82 16.95 -6.47 5.61
CA ILE A 82 16.25 -5.52 4.72
C ILE A 82 16.77 -5.78 3.31
N ASP A 83 15.87 -5.73 2.31
CA ASP A 83 16.17 -5.90 0.88
C ASP A 83 16.96 -7.17 0.51
N LYS A 84 16.81 -8.25 1.30
CA LYS A 84 17.58 -9.49 1.09
C LYS A 84 16.92 -10.44 0.09
N ASP A 85 15.61 -10.59 0.16
CA ASP A 85 14.86 -11.57 -0.62
C ASP A 85 13.39 -11.11 -0.72
N PHE A 86 12.97 -10.64 -1.89
CA PHE A 86 11.61 -10.15 -2.12
C PHE A 86 10.64 -11.25 -2.56
N GLU A 87 11.16 -12.34 -3.15
CA GLU A 87 10.35 -13.46 -3.64
C GLU A 87 10.13 -14.52 -2.54
N GLY A 88 11.11 -14.71 -1.64
CA GLY A 88 10.98 -15.50 -0.42
C GLY A 88 11.96 -16.67 -0.28
#